data_AF-A0A967YEE9-F1
#
_entry.id   AF-A0A967YEE9-F1
#
_cell.length_a   1.000
_cell.length_b   1.000
_cell.length_c   1.000
_cell.angle_alpha   90.00
_cell.angle_beta   90.00
_cell.angle_gamma   90.00
#
_symmetry.space_group_name_H-M   'P 1'
#
loop_
_entity.id
_entity.type
_entity.pdbx_description
1 polymer ?
#
loop_
_entity_poly.entity_id
_entity_poly.type
_entity_poly.pdbx_seq_one_letter_code
_entity_poly.pdbx_strand_id
1 'polypeptide(L)' 'MGKPMNEQKQNLTSTDNGGRRSGGDRRTYSYTMHFPERRSGEDRRKSKDRRKTPRYKIPSD' A
#
# COMPACT_ATOMS: atom_id res chain seq x y z
N MET A 1 -26.81 -17.88 -30.93
CA MET A 1 -26.74 -17.54 -29.49
C MET A 1 -25.29 -17.59 -29.08
N GLY A 2 -24.68 -16.44 -28.78
CA GLY A 2 -23.29 -16.34 -28.31
C GLY A 2 -22.90 -14.87 -28.27
N LYS A 3 -23.03 -14.23 -27.11
CA LYS A 3 -22.57 -12.84 -26.93
C LYS A 3 -21.03 -12.87 -26.86
N PRO A 4 -20.29 -11.99 -27.57
CA PRO A 4 -18.85 -11.91 -27.38
C PRO A 4 -18.55 -11.39 -25.97
N MET A 5 -17.61 -12.07 -25.30
CA MET A 5 -17.13 -11.73 -23.97
C MET A 5 -16.60 -10.30 -23.99
N ASN A 6 -17.27 -9.42 -23.27
CA ASN A 6 -16.88 -8.03 -23.12
C ASN A 6 -15.56 -7.98 -22.34
N GLU A 7 -14.45 -7.71 -23.03
CA GLU A 7 -13.14 -7.42 -22.43
C GLU A 7 -13.23 -6.08 -21.66
N GLN A 8 -13.75 -6.14 -20.44
CA GLN A 8 -13.57 -5.08 -19.48
C GLN A 8 -12.10 -5.06 -19.08
N LYS A 9 -11.29 -4.25 -19.79
CA LYS A 9 -9.94 -3.88 -19.34
C LYS A 9 -10.08 -3.07 -18.06
N GLN A 10 -10.16 -3.78 -16.94
CA GLN A 10 -10.09 -3.20 -15.60
C GLN A 10 -8.70 -2.57 -15.49
N ASN A 11 -8.61 -1.25 -15.67
CA ASN A 11 -7.41 -0.49 -15.36
C ASN A 11 -7.15 -0.64 -13.85
N LEU A 12 -6.41 -1.68 -13.47
CA LEU A 12 -6.01 -1.96 -12.08
C LEU A 12 -4.91 -0.97 -11.68
N THR A 13 -5.28 0.31 -11.65
CA THR A 13 -4.50 1.31 -10.94
C THR A 13 -4.82 1.10 -9.46
N SER A 14 -4.11 0.16 -8.85
CA SER A 14 -4.05 0.09 -7.39
C SER A 14 -3.41 1.40 -6.95
N THR A 15 -4.25 2.39 -6.65
CA THR A 15 -3.82 3.70 -6.18
C THR A 15 -3.05 3.43 -4.89
N ASP A 16 -1.72 3.57 -4.94
CA ASP A 16 -0.91 3.53 -3.71
C ASP A 16 -1.43 4.66 -2.84
N ASN A 17 -2.20 4.29 -1.81
CA ASN A 17 -2.87 5.22 -0.90
C ASN A 17 -1.85 5.89 0.05
N GLY A 18 -0.62 6.11 -0.41
CA GLY A 18 0.52 6.54 0.38
C GLY A 18 0.82 5.56 1.51
N GLY A 19 0.68 4.25 1.27
CA GLY A 19 0.81 3.20 2.28
C GLY A 19 -0.37 3.07 3.26
N ARG A 20 -1.52 3.70 2.99
CA ARG A 20 -2.74 3.50 3.78
C ARG A 20 -3.47 2.24 3.31
N ARG A 21 -3.75 1.34 4.23
CA ARG A 21 -4.60 0.17 3.97
C ARG A 21 -6.07 0.62 3.83
N SER A 22 -6.77 0.16 2.80
CA SER A 22 -8.19 0.44 2.53
C SER A 22 -8.97 -0.86 2.34
N GLY A 23 -10.29 -0.82 2.53
CA GLY A 23 -11.15 -2.00 2.38
C GLY A 23 -10.67 -3.21 3.19
N GLY A 24 -10.61 -4.38 2.54
CA GLY A 24 -10.22 -5.66 3.15
C GLY A 24 -8.74 -5.80 3.53
N ASP A 25 -7.85 -4.90 3.08
CA ASP A 25 -6.46 -4.85 3.58
C ASP A 25 -6.38 -4.23 5.00
N ARG A 26 -7.45 -3.58 5.48
CA ARG A 26 -7.46 -2.99 6.83
C ARG A 26 -7.40 -4.07 7.90
N ARG A 27 -6.37 -3.98 8.75
CA ARG A 27 -6.27 -4.71 10.01
C ARG A 27 -6.90 -3.90 11.13
N THR A 28 -7.78 -4.51 11.91
CA THR A 28 -8.42 -3.93 13.09
C THR A 28 -7.50 -4.06 14.29
N TYR A 29 -7.33 -2.98 15.06
CA TYR A 29 -6.56 -2.99 16.30
C TYR A 29 -7.34 -2.24 17.38
N SER A 30 -7.30 -2.74 18.61
CA SER A 30 -7.76 -2.03 19.81
C SER A 30 -6.56 -1.65 20.67
N TYR A 31 -6.59 -0.45 21.25
CA TYR A 31 -5.54 0.03 22.14
C TYR A 31 -6.18 0.31 23.50
N THR A 32 -5.51 -0.11 24.57
CA THR A 32 -6.03 0.02 25.94
C THR A 32 -5.78 1.41 26.54
N MET A 33 -4.84 2.20 26.01
CA MET A 33 -4.49 3.50 26.60
C MET A 33 -4.27 4.62 25.57
N HIS A 34 -3.35 4.47 24.60
CA HIS A 34 -3.01 5.55 23.68
C HIS A 34 -2.77 5.06 22.24
N PHE A 35 -3.46 5.70 21.29
CA PHE A 35 -3.18 5.56 19.86
C PHE A 35 -2.10 6.56 19.45
N PRO A 36 -0.99 6.11 18.85
CA PRO A 36 0.02 7.02 18.31
C PRO A 36 -0.58 7.94 17.24
N GLU A 37 -0.25 9.23 17.32
CA GLU A 37 -0.67 10.22 16.32
C GLU A 37 -0.18 9.83 14.92
N ARG A 38 -1.00 10.09 13.90
CA ARG A 38 -0.65 9.73 12.52
C ARG A 38 0.34 10.75 11.96
N ARG A 39 1.47 10.27 11.44
CA ARG A 39 2.41 11.12 10.68
C ARG A 39 1.71 11.79 9.49
N SER A 40 1.86 13.10 9.40
CA SER A 40 1.23 13.97 8.40
C SER A 40 2.24 14.93 7.79
N GLY A 41 1.93 15.50 6.62
CA GLY A 41 2.82 16.47 5.96
C GLY A 41 4.27 16.01 5.85
N GLU A 42 5.16 16.81 6.44
CA GLU A 42 6.62 16.63 6.46
C GLU A 42 7.09 15.44 7.32
N ASP A 43 6.29 14.95 8.26
CA ASP A 43 6.62 13.75 9.06
C ASP A 43 6.48 12.45 8.24
N ARG A 44 5.85 12.52 7.06
CA ARG A 44 5.81 11.38 6.15
C ARG A 44 7.19 11.17 5.55
N ARG A 45 7.70 9.94 5.69
CA ARG A 45 8.92 9.49 5.00
C ARG A 45 8.80 9.74 3.50
N LYS A 46 9.69 10.56 2.95
CA LYS A 46 9.80 10.83 1.51
C LYS A 46 10.59 9.69 0.85
N SER A 47 10.54 9.60 -0.47
CA SER A 47 11.21 8.53 -1.23
C SER A 47 12.70 8.41 -0.90
N LYS A 48 13.35 9.53 -0.56
CA LYS A 48 14.76 9.60 -0.15
C LYS A 48 15.03 9.06 1.27
N ASP A 49 14.00 9.01 2.12
CA ASP A 49 14.07 8.44 3.49
C ASP A 49 13.73 6.96 3.52
N ARG A 50 13.26 6.41 2.39
CA ARG A 50 13.09 4.96 2.25
C ARG A 50 14.48 4.33 2.35
N ARG A 51 14.53 3.12 2.90
CA ARG A 51 15.79 2.40 3.08
C ARG A 51 16.55 2.35 1.75
N LYS A 52 17.83 2.72 1.78
CA LYS A 52 18.75 2.62 0.65
C LYS A 52 19.00 1.18 0.23
N THR A 53 18.79 0.24 1.14
CA THR A 53 19.00 -1.19 0.90
C THR A 53 17.70 -1.98 0.99
N PRO A 54 17.52 -3.00 0.13
CA PRO A 54 16.39 -3.92 0.20
C PRO A 54 16.45 -4.73 1.50
N ARG A 55 15.27 -5.14 2.00
CA ARG A 55 15.19 -5.99 3.20
C ARG A 55 15.66 -7.43 2.96
N TYR A 56 15.56 -7.87 1.71
CA TYR A 56 16.03 -9.18 1.29
C TYR A 56 17.30 -9.00 0.46
N LYS A 57 18.22 -9.96 0.56
CA LYS A 57 19.37 -10.03 -0.34
C LYS A 57 18.82 -10.23 -1.75
N ILE A 58 19.18 -9.36 -2.68
CA ILE A 58 18.97 -9.63 -4.10
C ILE A 58 19.93 -10.80 -4.40
N PRO A 59 19.42 -11.97 -4.83
CA PRO A 59 20.31 -13.03 -5.27
C PRO A 59 21.16 -12.49 -6.43
N SER A 60 22.47 -12.62 -6.30
CA SER A 60 23.39 -12.41 -7.42
C SER A 60 23.39 -13.67 -8.27
N ASP A 61 23.11 -13.51 -9.57
CA ASP A 61 23.30 -14.56 -10.59
C ASP A 61 24.78 -14.95 -10.71
#